data_AF-A0AAX1YAP3-F1
#
_entry.id   AF-A0AAX1YAP3-F1
#
_cell.length_a   1.000
_cell.length_b   1.000
_cell.length_c   1.000
_cell.angle_alpha   90.00
_cell.angle_beta   90.00
_cell.angle_gamma   90.00
#
_symmetry.space_group_name_H-M   'P 1'
#
loop_
_entity.id
_entity.type
_entity.pdbx_description
1 polymer ?
#
loop_
_entity_poly.entity_id
_entity_poly.type
_entity_poly.pdbx_seq_one_letter_code
_entity_poly.pdbx_strand_id
1 'polypeptide(L)' 'MKALGLSARIRRKRKYYSYQGEVGMKAENLIQRQFKASKLMEKCYTDVTGFAIPASSQNSIYHQF' A
#
# COMPACT_ATOMS: atom_id res chain seq x y z
N MET A 1 23.72 29.05 -16.43
CA MET A 1 23.87 27.58 -16.27
C MET A 1 24.94 27.03 -17.20
N LYS A 2 24.75 27.02 -18.54
CA LYS A 2 25.77 26.52 -19.49
C LYS A 2 27.10 27.31 -19.51
N ALA A 3 27.04 28.63 -19.46
CA ALA A 3 28.25 29.48 -19.48
C ALA A 3 29.14 29.35 -18.23
N LEU A 4 28.58 28.88 -17.10
CA LEU A 4 29.30 28.66 -15.84
C LEU A 4 29.67 27.17 -15.64
N GLY A 5 29.44 26.30 -16.64
CA GLY A 5 29.70 24.86 -16.53
C GLY A 5 28.82 24.12 -15.51
N LEU A 6 27.77 24.76 -14.98
CA LEU A 6 26.93 24.19 -13.94
C LEU A 6 25.86 23.27 -14.55
N SER A 7 25.84 22.00 -14.11
CA SER A 7 24.82 21.02 -14.47
C SER A 7 24.06 20.56 -13.22
N ALA A 8 22.74 20.51 -13.32
CA ALA A 8 21.89 19.98 -12.26
C ALA A 8 21.66 18.48 -12.50
N ARG A 9 21.80 17.66 -11.44
CA ARG A 9 21.44 16.24 -11.49
C ARG A 9 19.93 16.09 -11.51
N ILE A 10 19.35 15.97 -12.70
CA ILE A 10 17.90 15.77 -12.85
C ILE A 10 17.55 14.34 -12.45
N ARG A 11 16.76 14.18 -11.38
CA ARG A 11 16.22 12.87 -11.00
C ARG A 11 15.22 12.44 -12.08
N ARG A 12 15.43 11.27 -12.69
CA ARG A 12 14.46 10.71 -13.64
C ARG A 12 13.08 10.63 -12.96
N LYS A 13 12.05 11.19 -13.61
CA LYS A 13 10.67 11.00 -13.17
C LYS A 13 10.40 9.49 -13.16
N ARG A 14 9.84 8.98 -12.05
CA ARG A 14 9.32 7.61 -12.01
C ARG A 14 8.19 7.51 -13.03
N LYS A 15 8.16 6.40 -13.76
CA LYS A 15 7.04 6.07 -14.65
C LYS A 15 5.78 5.97 -13.79
N TYR A 16 4.72 6.66 -14.19
CA TYR A 16 3.42 6.54 -13.56
C TYR A 16 2.79 5.21 -14.02
N TYR A 17 2.35 4.40 -13.06
CA TYR A 17 1.59 3.19 -13.33
C TYR A 17 0.14 3.47 -12.97
N SER A 18 -0.73 3.55 -13.98
CA SER A 18 -2.16 3.65 -13.76
C SER A 18 -2.72 2.30 -13.32
N TYR A 19 -3.87 2.33 -12.65
CA TYR A 19 -4.65 1.14 -12.38
C TYR A 19 -4.94 0.41 -13.70
N GLN A 20 -4.61 -0.90 -13.77
CA GLN A 20 -4.76 -1.71 -14.98
C GLN A 20 -6.03 -2.57 -14.98
N GLY A 21 -6.95 -2.34 -14.03
CA GLY A 21 -8.12 -3.18 -13.82
C GLY A 21 -7.94 -4.15 -12.65
N GLU A 22 -8.95 -4.98 -12.42
CA GLU A 22 -8.88 -6.02 -11.39
C GLU A 22 -7.95 -7.14 -11.87
N VAL A 23 -6.90 -7.41 -11.10
CA VAL A 23 -5.90 -8.46 -11.40
C VAL A 23 -5.97 -9.50 -10.29
N GLY A 24 -6.18 -10.76 -10.67
CA GLY A 24 -6.26 -11.89 -9.74
C GLY A 24 -7.65 -12.09 -9.12
N MET A 25 -7.74 -13.06 -8.21
CA MET A 25 -8.97 -13.32 -7.44
C MET A 25 -9.04 -12.36 -6.24
N LYS A 26 -10.13 -11.62 -6.14
CA LYS A 26 -10.42 -10.74 -5.01
C LYS A 26 -11.35 -11.45 -4.03
N ALA A 27 -11.04 -11.38 -2.74
CA ALA A 27 -11.97 -11.85 -1.72
C ALA A 27 -13.26 -11.00 -1.74
N GLU A 28 -14.40 -11.63 -1.45
CA GLU A 28 -15.67 -10.93 -1.38
C GLU A 28 -15.63 -9.82 -0.32
N ASN A 29 -16.20 -8.66 -0.64
CA ASN A 29 -16.32 -7.56 0.32
C ASN A 29 -17.53 -7.81 1.23
N LEU A 30 -17.31 -8.60 2.27
CA LEU A 30 -18.36 -8.99 3.23
C LEU A 30 -18.88 -7.80 4.07
N ILE A 31 -18.06 -6.77 4.26
CA ILE A 31 -18.37 -5.69 5.21
C ILE A 31 -19.12 -4.55 4.52
N GLN A 32 -18.87 -4.31 3.24
CA GLN A 32 -19.48 -3.21 2.47
C GLN A 32 -19.39 -1.85 3.19
N ARG A 33 -18.31 -1.62 3.96
CA ARG A 33 -18.10 -0.44 4.83
C ARG A 33 -19.15 -0.24 5.95
N GLN A 34 -19.88 -1.29 6.32
CA GLN A 34 -20.84 -1.26 7.43
C GLN A 34 -20.15 -1.55 8.78
N PHE A 35 -19.47 -0.55 9.33
CA PHE A 35 -18.72 -0.68 10.59
C PHE A 35 -19.58 -0.55 11.86
N LYS A 36 -20.84 -0.10 11.73
CA LYS A 36 -21.75 0.03 12.87
C LYS A 36 -22.20 -1.35 13.35
N ALA A 37 -22.16 -1.56 14.66
CA ALA A 37 -22.72 -2.71 15.36
C ALA A 37 -23.84 -2.24 16.29
N SER A 38 -24.84 -3.08 16.52
CA SER A 38 -25.92 -2.85 17.47
C SER A 38 -25.54 -3.27 18.89
N LYS A 39 -24.65 -4.26 19.02
CA LYS A 39 -24.17 -4.82 20.28
C LYS A 39 -22.65 -4.85 20.35
N LEU A 40 -22.12 -4.88 21.57
CA LEU A 40 -20.68 -5.04 21.80
C LEU A 40 -20.19 -6.36 21.19
N MET A 41 -19.00 -6.33 20.57
CA MET A 41 -18.35 -7.50 19.94
C MET A 41 -19.16 -8.19 18.83
N GLU A 42 -20.23 -7.59 18.31
CA GLU A 42 -21.00 -8.15 17.19
C GLU A 42 -20.21 -8.15 15.87
N LYS A 43 -19.24 -7.24 15.75
CA LYS A 43 -18.37 -7.08 14.58
C LYS A 43 -16.93 -6.93 15.04
N CYS A 44 -16.10 -7.91 14.72
CA CYS A 44 -14.65 -7.89 14.93
C CYS A 44 -13.97 -8.11 13.57
N TYR A 45 -13.03 -7.24 13.23
CA TYR A 45 -12.31 -7.28 11.96
C TYR A 45 -10.82 -7.23 12.23
N THR A 46 -10.06 -7.97 11.44
CA THR A 46 -8.60 -7.95 11.44
C THR A 46 -8.12 -7.31 10.15
N ASP A 47 -7.06 -6.52 10.24
CA ASP A 47 -6.41 -5.90 9.07
C ASP A 47 -4.95 -6.36 8.98
N VAL A 48 -4.43 -6.42 7.77
CA VAL A 48 -3.05 -6.81 7.50
C VAL A 48 -2.25 -5.56 7.19
N THR A 49 -1.35 -5.20 8.11
CA THR A 49 -0.41 -4.08 7.91
C THR A 49 0.98 -4.61 7.57
N GLY A 50 1.50 -4.26 6.40
CA GLY A 50 2.89 -4.52 6.01
C GLY A 50 3.78 -3.31 6.27
N PHE A 51 4.97 -3.52 6.83
CA PHE A 51 6.01 -2.49 6.94
C PHE A 51 7.32 -2.97 6.33
N ALA A 52 8.12 -2.03 5.80
CA ALA A 52 9.40 -2.35 5.20
C ALA A 52 10.48 -2.44 6.28
N ILE A 53 11.19 -3.56 6.35
CA ILE A 53 12.38 -3.71 7.20
C ILE A 53 13.61 -3.31 6.37
N PRO A 54 14.38 -2.27 6.77
CA PRO A 54 15.46 -1.69 5.94
C PRO A 54 16.59 -2.66 5.56
N ALA A 55 16.79 -3.74 6.31
CA ALA A 55 17.89 -4.69 6.13
C ALA A 55 17.49 -6.01 5.45
N SER A 56 16.20 -6.23 5.18
CA SER A 56 15.72 -7.48 4.57
C SER A 56 15.22 -7.26 3.14
N SER A 57 15.56 -8.17 2.24
CA SER A 57 15.04 -8.20 0.87
C SER A 57 13.60 -8.74 0.78
N GLN A 58 13.00 -9.17 1.90
CA GLN A 58 11.65 -9.71 1.97
C GLN A 58 10.69 -8.73 2.65
N ASN A 59 9.53 -8.51 2.03
CA ASN A 59 8.40 -7.84 2.66
C ASN A 59 7.84 -8.79 3.74
N SER A 60 8.03 -8.43 5.00
CA SER A 60 7.48 -9.19 6.12
C SER A 60 6.03 -8.78 6.32
N ILE A 61 5.11 -9.67 5.94
CA ILE A 61 3.70 -9.53 6.26
C ILE A 61 3.52 -10.15 7.65
N TYR A 62 3.40 -9.32 8.68
CA TYR A 62 3.07 -9.80 10.01
C TYR A 62 1.54 -9.99 10.11
N HIS A 63 1.13 -11.19 10.52
CA HIS A 63 -0.24 -11.42 10.97
C HIS A 63 -0.35 -10.89 12.41
N GLN A 64 -0.87 -9.68 12.57
CA GLN A 64 -1.25 -9.18 13.89
C GLN A 64 -2.60 -9.84 14.24
N PHE A 65 -2.59 -10.72 15.26
CA PHE A 65 -3.81 -11.30 15.84
C PHE A 65 -4.70 -10.22 16.47
#